data_AF-A0A1Q7F3V1-F1
#
_entry.id   AF-A0A1Q7F3V1-F1
#
_cell.length_a   1.000
_cell.length_b   1.000
_cell.length_c   1.000
_cell.angle_alpha   90.00
_cell.angle_beta   90.00
_cell.angle_gamma   90.00
#
_symmetry.space_group_name_H-M   'P 1'
#
loop_
_entity.id
_entity.type
_entity.pdbx_description
1 polymer ?
#
loop_
_entity_poly.entity_id
_entity_poly.type
_entity_poly.pdbx_seq_one_letter_code
_entity_poly.pdbx_strand_id
1 'polypeptide(L)'
;MGISVDDVARNKAMVAKLSLPFPMLADPEASVIAAYGVYREKEQRARPAAFVVGRDLSMAYRYIGRDFADRPLTKELLDALETVKDSPRKELRSDPLPPGPRQPADTGRTPFPLEHLPPYMRGVNFALEAIGERFAEDQRLQKDVATYRAIAQDYMKHGLATLKLRGS
;
A
#
# COMPACT_ATOMS: atom_id res chain seq x y z
N MET A 1 9.42 -3.83 -1.11
CA MET A 1 8.74 -5.05 -1.60
C MET A 1 7.26 -4.90 -1.31
N GLY A 2 6.38 -5.16 -2.28
CA GLY A 2 4.95 -5.25 -2.02
C GLY A 2 4.52 -6.70 -1.80
N ILE A 3 3.40 -6.92 -1.09
CA ILE A 3 2.85 -8.24 -0.79
C ILE A 3 1.34 -8.19 -1.02
N SER A 4 0.78 -9.19 -1.70
CA SER A 4 -0.67 -9.30 -1.93
C SER A 4 -1.10 -10.77 -1.95
N VAL A 5 -2.41 -11.00 -1.78
CA VAL A 5 -3.02 -12.33 -1.99
C VAL A 5 -3.20 -12.68 -3.47
N ASP A 6 -2.75 -11.82 -4.37
CA ASP A 6 -2.85 -12.09 -5.80
C ASP A 6 -1.78 -13.11 -6.21
N ASP A 7 -2.11 -13.91 -7.22
CA ASP A 7 -1.18 -14.85 -7.82
C ASP A 7 -0.01 -14.13 -8.54
N VAL A 8 0.98 -14.92 -8.95
CA VAL A 8 2.17 -14.42 -9.64
C VAL A 8 1.82 -13.73 -10.97
N ALA A 9 0.84 -14.24 -11.72
CA ALA A 9 0.48 -13.68 -13.02
C ALA A 9 -0.16 -12.30 -12.88
N ARG A 10 -1.08 -12.13 -11.92
CA ARG A 10 -1.68 -10.84 -11.56
C ARG A 10 -0.64 -9.84 -11.08
N ASN A 11 0.25 -10.26 -10.18
CA ASN A 11 1.32 -9.39 -9.70
C ASN A 11 2.25 -8.95 -10.83
N LYS A 12 2.62 -9.85 -11.75
CA LYS A 12 3.37 -9.50 -12.96
C LYS A 12 2.63 -8.49 -13.84
N ALA A 13 1.34 -8.70 -14.09
CA ALA A 13 0.53 -7.76 -14.87
C ALA A 13 0.45 -6.38 -14.20
N MET A 14 0.32 -6.33 -12.88
CA MET A 14 0.32 -5.07 -12.12
C MET A 14 1.68 -4.36 -12.19
N VAL A 15 2.79 -5.09 -11.95
CA VAL A 15 4.16 -4.55 -12.03
C VAL A 15 4.41 -3.94 -13.41
N ALA A 16 4.03 -4.65 -14.48
CA ALA A 16 4.16 -4.16 -15.85
C ALA A 16 3.27 -2.93 -16.12
N LYS A 17 2.00 -2.96 -15.68
CA LYS A 17 1.07 -1.84 -15.87
C LYS A 17 1.55 -0.55 -15.20
N LEU A 18 2.11 -0.67 -13.99
CA LEU A 18 2.49 0.45 -13.14
C LEU A 18 3.98 0.81 -13.20
N SER A 19 4.79 0.07 -13.96
CA SER A 19 6.25 0.21 -14.02
C SER A 19 6.90 0.21 -12.63
N LEU A 20 6.50 -0.73 -11.77
CA LEU A 20 6.97 -0.75 -10.38
C LEU A 20 8.47 -1.08 -10.30
N PRO A 21 9.30 -0.28 -9.61
CA PRO A 21 10.75 -0.49 -9.53
C PRO A 21 11.16 -1.48 -8.42
N PHE A 22 10.21 -2.25 -7.89
CA PHE A 22 10.44 -3.14 -6.77
C PHE A 22 9.67 -4.46 -6.93
N PRO A 23 10.12 -5.54 -6.26
CA PRO A 23 9.47 -6.84 -6.35
C PRO A 23 8.12 -6.88 -5.62
N MET A 24 7.23 -7.72 -6.14
CA MET A 24 5.95 -8.10 -5.53
C MET A 24 6.00 -9.57 -5.13
N LEU A 25 5.69 -9.86 -3.87
CA LEU A 25 5.49 -11.20 -3.35
C LEU A 25 4.02 -11.60 -3.52
N ALA A 26 3.79 -12.70 -4.24
CA ALA A 26 2.49 -13.36 -4.28
C ALA A 26 2.34 -14.23 -3.03
N ASP A 27 1.30 -13.97 -2.25
CA ASP A 27 0.96 -14.68 -1.02
C ASP A 27 -0.49 -15.18 -1.07
N PRO A 28 -0.84 -16.06 -2.03
CA PRO A 28 -2.23 -16.43 -2.32
C PRO A 28 -2.94 -17.15 -1.17
N GLU A 29 -2.17 -17.79 -0.28
CA GLU A 29 -2.67 -18.41 0.95
C GLU A 29 -2.74 -17.42 2.13
N ALA A 30 -2.17 -16.22 1.97
CA ALA A 30 -2.01 -15.19 2.99
C ALA A 30 -1.13 -15.61 4.18
N SER A 31 -0.19 -16.54 4.00
CA SER A 31 0.70 -17.03 5.07
C SER A 31 1.59 -15.92 5.62
N VAL A 32 2.19 -15.12 4.74
CA VAL A 32 3.05 -13.99 5.13
C VAL A 32 2.20 -12.86 5.70
N ILE A 33 1.11 -12.52 5.02
CA ILE A 33 0.16 -11.48 5.44
C ILE A 33 -0.40 -11.76 6.84
N ALA A 34 -0.71 -13.04 7.15
CA ALA A 34 -1.14 -13.48 8.46
C ALA A 34 -0.01 -13.40 9.50
N ALA A 35 1.21 -13.80 9.15
CA ALA A 35 2.37 -13.70 10.04
C ALA A 35 2.67 -12.24 10.45
N TYR A 36 2.41 -11.26 9.58
CA TYR A 36 2.50 -9.83 9.91
C TYR A 36 1.28 -9.30 10.71
N GLY A 37 0.28 -10.13 10.99
CA GLY A 37 -0.91 -9.78 11.77
C GLY A 37 -1.84 -8.80 11.05
N VAL A 38 -1.80 -8.77 9.71
CA VAL A 38 -2.59 -7.82 8.89
C VAL A 38 -3.61 -8.50 7.99
N TYR A 39 -3.82 -9.81 8.13
CA TYR A 39 -4.88 -10.51 7.41
C TYR A 39 -6.27 -10.05 7.88
N ARG A 40 -7.22 -10.04 6.93
CA ARG A 40 -8.63 -9.77 7.16
C ARG A 40 -9.45 -10.94 6.66
N GLU A 41 -10.06 -11.68 7.59
CA GLU A 41 -10.88 -12.85 7.29
C GLU A 41 -12.08 -12.50 6.41
N LYS A 42 -12.82 -11.42 6.72
CA LYS A 42 -14.00 -11.05 5.95
C LYS A 42 -13.68 -10.66 4.51
N GLU A 43 -12.62 -9.87 4.30
CA GLU A 43 -12.20 -9.43 2.96
C GLU A 43 -11.26 -10.42 2.26
N GLN A 44 -10.82 -11.46 2.96
CA GLN A 44 -9.87 -12.47 2.51
C GLN A 44 -8.55 -11.87 1.96
N ARG A 45 -8.08 -10.76 2.54
CA ARG A 45 -6.87 -10.05 2.05
C ARG A 45 -6.15 -9.30 3.17
N ALA A 46 -4.98 -8.73 2.87
CA ALA A 46 -4.31 -7.83 3.80
C ALA A 46 -5.15 -6.56 4.03
N ARG A 47 -5.14 -6.05 5.27
CA ARG A 47 -5.32 -4.61 5.51
C ARG A 47 -4.21 -3.87 4.76
N PRO A 48 -4.49 -2.65 4.30
CA PRO A 48 -3.43 -1.71 4.01
C PRO A 48 -2.47 -1.58 5.17
N ALA A 49 -1.20 -1.84 4.93
CA ALA A 49 -0.16 -1.77 5.94
C ALA A 49 1.18 -1.43 5.31
N ALA A 50 2.06 -0.82 6.10
CA ALA A 50 3.43 -0.57 5.73
C ALA A 50 4.33 -0.83 6.93
N PHE A 51 5.50 -1.39 6.65
CA PHE A 51 6.49 -1.73 7.65
C PHE A 51 7.85 -1.25 7.14
N VAL A 52 8.66 -0.70 8.05
CA VAL A 52 10.08 -0.45 7.81
C VAL A 52 10.86 -1.41 8.69
N VAL A 53 11.60 -2.31 8.05
CA VAL A 53 12.36 -3.37 8.71
C VAL A 53 13.84 -3.16 8.37
N GLY A 54 14.67 -3.01 9.40
CA GLY A 54 16.12 -2.89 9.27
C GLY A 54 16.78 -4.21 8.86
N ARG A 55 18.03 -4.15 8.39
CA ARG A 55 18.79 -5.36 7.99
C ARG A 55 19.14 -6.25 9.18
N ASP A 56 19.02 -5.74 10.40
CA ASP A 56 19.16 -6.45 11.67
C ASP A 56 17.85 -7.10 12.14
N LEU A 57 16.80 -6.99 11.32
CA LEU A 57 15.43 -7.42 11.59
C LEU A 57 14.69 -6.57 12.64
N SER A 58 15.21 -5.39 12.99
CA SER A 58 14.48 -4.41 13.80
C SER A 58 13.28 -3.85 13.04
N MET A 59 12.15 -3.64 13.72
CA MET A 59 10.96 -3.03 13.15
C MET A 59 10.88 -1.57 13.57
N ALA A 60 11.45 -0.67 12.77
CA ALA A 60 11.50 0.76 13.08
C ALA A 60 10.18 1.48 12.83
N TYR A 61 9.32 0.93 11.98
CA TYR A 61 8.00 1.49 11.72
C TYR A 61 6.98 0.41 11.41
N ARG A 62 5.78 0.60 11.94
CA ARG A 62 4.61 -0.24 11.71
C ARG A 62 3.39 0.65 11.59
N TYR A 63 2.74 0.59 10.44
CA TYR A 63 1.46 1.23 10.20
C TYR A 63 0.45 0.22 9.67
N ILE A 64 -0.76 0.26 10.23
CA ILE A 64 -1.87 -0.57 9.81
C ILE A 64 -3.09 0.34 9.61
N GLY A 65 -3.53 0.47 8.36
CA GLY A 65 -4.63 1.35 7.97
C GLY A 65 -5.97 0.92 8.57
N ARG A 66 -6.77 1.90 8.97
CA ARG A 66 -8.12 1.77 9.54
C ARG A 66 -9.11 1.22 8.53
N ASP A 67 -8.99 1.64 7.27
CA ASP A 67 -9.88 1.27 6.18
C ASP A 67 -9.11 0.95 4.88
N PHE A 68 -9.81 0.83 3.76
CA PHE A 68 -9.22 0.44 2.47
C PHE A 68 -8.37 1.53 1.82
N ALA A 69 -8.51 2.80 2.21
CA ALA A 69 -7.82 3.97 1.66
C ALA A 69 -6.76 4.54 2.62
N ASP A 70 -6.85 4.22 3.91
CA ASP A 70 -5.91 4.68 4.94
C ASP A 70 -4.50 4.12 4.69
N ARG A 71 -3.54 5.02 4.46
CA ARG A 71 -2.13 4.72 4.18
C ARG A 71 -1.27 5.71 4.97
N PRO A 72 -0.06 5.33 5.36
CA PRO A 72 0.87 6.30 5.94
C PRO A 72 1.36 7.26 4.85
N LEU A 73 1.81 8.44 5.26
CA LEU A 73 2.46 9.37 4.35
C LEU A 73 3.83 8.84 3.92
N THR A 74 4.20 9.05 2.65
CA THR A 74 5.52 8.68 2.11
C THR A 74 6.66 9.25 2.95
N LYS A 75 6.50 10.47 3.48
CA LYS A 75 7.49 11.09 4.36
C LYS A 75 7.73 10.28 5.64
N GLU A 76 6.67 9.77 6.29
CA GLU A 76 6.80 8.99 7.53
C GLU A 76 7.62 7.71 7.29
N LEU A 77 7.40 7.06 6.14
CA LEU A 77 8.14 5.86 5.76
C LEU A 77 9.61 6.16 5.49
N LEU A 78 9.92 7.27 4.81
CA LEU A 78 11.29 7.68 4.51
C LEU A 78 12.03 8.11 5.78
N ASP A 79 11.38 8.87 6.67
CA ASP A 79 11.97 9.26 7.95
C ASP A 79 12.32 8.02 8.80
N ALA A 80 11.42 7.03 8.85
CA ALA A 80 11.70 5.77 9.52
C ALA A 80 12.81 4.95 8.85
N LEU A 81 12.89 4.96 7.52
CA LEU A 81 13.95 4.27 6.79
C LEU A 81 15.34 4.80 7.14
N GLU A 82 15.48 6.11 7.31
CA GLU A 82 16.75 6.74 7.71
C GLU A 82 17.26 6.24 9.06
N THR A 83 16.37 5.83 9.98
CA THR A 83 16.75 5.32 11.30
C THR A 83 17.40 3.93 11.27
N VAL A 84 17.20 3.16 10.20
CA VAL A 84 17.68 1.77 10.08
C VAL A 84 18.59 1.52 8.88
N LYS A 85 18.93 2.57 8.11
CA LYS A 85 19.75 2.45 6.90
C LYS A 85 21.11 1.79 7.16
N ASP A 86 21.69 2.09 8.33
CA ASP A 86 23.02 1.62 8.74
C ASP A 86 22.94 0.39 9.66
N SER A 87 21.75 -0.14 9.92
CA SER A 87 21.58 -1.35 10.73
C SER A 87 22.44 -2.49 10.17
N PRO A 88 23.17 -3.22 11.04
CA PRO A 88 24.01 -4.33 10.61
C PRO A 88 23.15 -5.43 10.01
N ARG A 89 23.69 -6.19 9.06
CA ARG A 89 22.97 -7.33 8.50
C ARG A 89 22.95 -8.47 9.52
N LYS A 90 21.74 -8.92 9.87
CA LYS A 90 21.52 -10.17 10.60
C LYS A 90 21.18 -11.28 9.62
N GLU A 91 21.68 -12.48 9.89
CA GLU A 91 21.35 -13.66 9.09
C GLU A 91 19.85 -13.97 9.17
N LEU A 92 19.25 -14.25 8.02
CA LEU A 92 17.88 -14.71 7.93
C LEU A 92 17.85 -16.22 8.18
N ARG A 93 16.89 -16.66 8.99
CA ARG A 93 16.53 -18.07 9.12
C ARG A 93 15.31 -18.36 8.26
N SER A 94 15.37 -19.44 7.49
CA SER A 94 14.26 -19.91 6.67
C SER A 94 13.51 -21.00 7.43
N ASP A 95 12.78 -20.59 8.46
CA ASP A 95 11.80 -21.49 9.07
C ASP A 95 10.58 -21.58 8.15
N PRO A 96 10.03 -22.79 7.89
CA PRO A 96 8.83 -22.91 7.08
C PRO A 96 7.68 -22.14 7.72
N LEU A 97 6.99 -21.32 6.92
CA LEU A 97 5.80 -20.62 7.39
C LEU A 97 4.66 -21.63 7.61
N PRO A 98 3.81 -21.41 8.63
CA PRO A 98 2.59 -22.19 8.74
C PRO A 98 1.69 -21.97 7.51
N PRO A 99 0.80 -22.93 7.19
CA PRO A 99 -0.20 -22.74 6.16
C PRO A 99 -1.02 -21.47 6.41
N GLY A 100 -1.36 -20.78 5.33
CA GLY A 100 -2.10 -19.53 5.40
C GLY A 100 -3.59 -19.75 5.71
N PRO A 101 -4.29 -18.71 6.20
CA PRO A 101 -5.68 -18.83 6.64
C PRO A 101 -6.70 -18.92 5.49
N ARG A 102 -6.27 -18.86 4.22
CA ARG A 102 -7.16 -18.93 3.07
C ARG A 102 -6.66 -19.88 2.00
N GLN A 103 -7.60 -20.37 1.20
CA GLN A 103 -7.27 -21.06 -0.03
C GLN A 103 -6.90 -20.03 -1.13
N PRO A 104 -5.94 -20.36 -2.01
CA PRO A 104 -5.68 -19.61 -3.22
C PRO A 104 -6.96 -19.51 -4.04
N ALA A 105 -7.37 -18.28 -4.36
CA ALA A 105 -8.51 -18.07 -5.24
C ALA A 105 -8.31 -16.79 -6.04
N ASP A 106 -8.71 -16.86 -7.30
CA ASP A 106 -8.88 -15.69 -8.15
C ASP A 106 -9.92 -14.75 -7.50
N THR A 107 -9.57 -13.46 -7.34
CA THR A 107 -10.50 -12.48 -6.76
C THR A 107 -11.63 -12.06 -7.71
N GLY A 108 -11.58 -12.43 -8.99
CA GLY A 108 -12.48 -12.06 -10.07
C GLY A 108 -12.46 -10.57 -10.42
N ARG A 109 -11.59 -9.78 -9.78
CA ARG A 109 -11.60 -8.32 -9.91
C ARG A 109 -10.89 -7.87 -11.17
N THR A 110 -11.57 -7.02 -11.93
CA THR A 110 -10.96 -6.28 -13.03
C THR A 110 -10.02 -5.21 -12.48
N PRO A 111 -8.73 -5.20 -12.87
CA PRO A 111 -7.80 -4.17 -12.45
C PRO A 111 -8.26 -2.79 -12.92
N PHE A 112 -8.18 -1.80 -12.04
CA PHE A 112 -8.47 -0.40 -12.39
C PHE A 112 -7.49 0.10 -13.48
N PRO A 113 -7.98 0.68 -14.59
CA PRO A 113 -7.12 1.22 -15.66
C PRO A 113 -6.28 2.40 -15.18
N LEU A 114 -5.02 2.48 -15.62
CA LEU A 114 -4.09 3.52 -15.14
C LEU A 114 -4.49 4.91 -15.67
N GLU A 115 -4.97 4.97 -16.90
CA GLU A 115 -5.48 6.15 -17.58
C GLU A 115 -6.67 6.80 -16.84
N HIS A 116 -7.42 6.02 -16.06
CA HIS A 116 -8.56 6.51 -15.27
C HIS A 116 -8.13 7.04 -13.90
N LEU A 117 -6.88 6.85 -13.48
CA LEU A 117 -6.42 7.24 -12.15
C LEU A 117 -6.40 8.76 -11.94
N PRO A 118 -5.90 9.59 -12.89
CA PRO A 118 -5.94 11.05 -12.72
C PRO A 118 -7.37 11.63 -12.58
N PRO A 119 -8.35 11.34 -13.45
CA PRO A 119 -9.70 11.87 -13.27
C PRO A 119 -10.37 11.33 -11.99
N TYR A 120 -10.12 10.08 -11.61
CA TYR A 120 -10.63 9.52 -10.36
C TYR A 120 -10.11 10.29 -9.13
N MET A 121 -8.79 10.51 -9.04
CA MET A 121 -8.18 11.24 -7.91
C MET A 121 -8.58 12.72 -7.86
N ARG A 122 -8.84 13.35 -9.01
CA ARG A 122 -9.43 14.70 -9.03
C ARG A 122 -10.83 14.71 -8.40
N GLY A 123 -11.67 13.72 -8.70
CA GLY A 123 -12.99 13.58 -8.08
C GLY A 123 -12.90 13.39 -6.55
N VAL A 124 -11.94 12.58 -6.09
CA VAL A 124 -11.67 12.40 -4.65
C VAL A 124 -11.30 13.73 -3.99
N ASN A 125 -10.40 14.50 -4.58
CA ASN A 125 -10.00 15.80 -4.03
C ASN A 125 -11.17 16.79 -3.94
N PHE A 126 -12.01 16.85 -4.98
CA PHE A 126 -13.21 17.71 -4.96
C PHE A 126 -14.19 17.31 -3.85
N ALA A 127 -14.41 16.00 -3.65
CA ALA A 127 -15.25 15.52 -2.57
C ALA A 127 -14.67 15.86 -1.18
N LEU A 128 -13.36 15.68 -0.99
CA LEU A 128 -12.67 16.01 0.26
C LEU A 128 -12.72 17.52 0.57
N GLU A 129 -12.62 18.36 -0.44
CA GLU A 129 -12.79 19.82 -0.31
C GLU A 129 -14.19 20.18 0.17
N ALA A 130 -15.24 19.67 -0.51
CA ALA A 130 -16.61 19.93 -0.12
C ALA A 130 -16.92 19.44 1.32
N ILE A 131 -16.36 18.28 1.73
CA ILE A 131 -16.49 17.78 3.10
C ILE A 131 -15.75 18.68 4.08
N GLY A 132 -14.52 19.08 3.76
CA GLY A 132 -13.73 19.99 4.60
C GLY A 132 -14.44 21.32 4.86
N GLU A 133 -15.04 21.92 3.84
CA GLU A 133 -15.78 23.18 3.98
C GLU A 133 -17.04 23.04 4.86
N ARG A 134 -17.80 21.94 4.71
CA ARG A 134 -19.03 21.69 5.49
C ARG A 134 -18.77 21.54 6.99
N PHE A 135 -17.57 21.12 7.36
CA PHE A 135 -17.20 20.77 8.72
C PHE A 135 -15.91 21.48 9.13
N ALA A 136 -15.80 22.78 8.81
CA ALA A 136 -14.59 23.57 9.03
C ALA A 136 -14.08 23.56 10.48
N GLU A 137 -15.00 23.51 11.46
CA GLU A 137 -14.68 23.56 12.89
C GLU A 137 -14.25 22.19 13.49
N ASP A 138 -14.47 21.08 12.78
CA ASP A 138 -14.05 19.76 13.26
C ASP A 138 -12.57 19.52 12.97
N GLN A 139 -11.71 19.87 13.91
CA GLN A 139 -10.26 19.74 13.79
C GLN A 139 -9.79 18.32 13.45
N ARG A 140 -10.48 17.29 13.96
CA ARG A 140 -10.11 15.90 13.70
C ARG A 140 -10.41 15.55 12.24
N LEU A 141 -11.58 15.92 11.76
CA LEU A 141 -11.97 15.72 10.37
C LEU A 141 -11.08 16.53 9.42
N GLN A 142 -10.75 17.79 9.76
CA GLN A 142 -9.83 18.60 8.96
C GLN A 142 -8.47 17.93 8.81
N LYS A 143 -7.95 17.32 9.88
CA LYS A 143 -6.71 16.54 9.82
C LYS A 143 -6.83 15.34 8.89
N ASP A 144 -7.89 14.54 9.01
CA ASP A 144 -8.12 13.39 8.13
C ASP A 144 -8.26 13.85 6.66
N VAL A 145 -9.02 14.91 6.38
CA VAL A 145 -9.16 15.51 5.04
C VAL A 145 -7.80 15.93 4.47
N ALA A 146 -6.98 16.64 5.24
CA ALA A 146 -5.66 17.07 4.82
C ALA A 146 -4.74 15.87 4.50
N THR A 147 -4.72 14.86 5.36
CA THR A 147 -3.96 13.62 5.13
C THR A 147 -4.42 12.91 3.86
N TYR A 148 -5.72 12.74 3.66
CA TYR A 148 -6.24 12.07 2.47
C TYR A 148 -6.01 12.86 1.18
N ARG A 149 -6.09 14.19 1.22
CA ARG A 149 -5.71 15.04 0.07
C ARG A 149 -4.24 14.85 -0.29
N ALA A 150 -3.34 14.80 0.69
CA ALA A 150 -1.92 14.56 0.45
C ALA A 150 -1.68 13.18 -0.21
N ILE A 151 -2.36 12.14 0.27
CA ILE A 151 -2.31 10.79 -0.33
C ILE A 151 -2.83 10.82 -1.79
N ALA A 152 -3.98 11.43 -2.05
CA ALA A 152 -4.57 11.51 -3.38
C ALA A 152 -3.68 12.27 -4.37
N GLN A 153 -3.03 13.35 -3.92
CA GLN A 153 -2.06 14.11 -4.71
C GLN A 153 -0.83 13.26 -5.05
N ASP A 154 -0.32 12.48 -4.11
CA ASP A 154 0.83 11.60 -4.34
C ASP A 154 0.50 10.51 -5.39
N TYR A 155 -0.68 9.88 -5.26
CA TYR A 155 -1.19 8.95 -6.28
C TYR A 155 -1.30 9.57 -7.67
N MET A 156 -1.84 10.79 -7.75
CA MET A 156 -1.97 11.51 -9.03
C MET A 156 -0.60 11.83 -9.64
N LYS A 157 0.33 12.35 -8.84
CA LYS A 157 1.70 12.66 -9.26
C LYS A 157 2.39 11.43 -9.84
N HIS A 158 2.36 10.31 -9.12
CA HIS A 158 3.02 9.08 -9.54
C HIS A 158 2.31 8.41 -10.71
N GLY A 159 0.97 8.42 -10.76
CA GLY A 159 0.21 7.91 -11.90
C GLY A 159 0.51 8.64 -13.20
N LEU A 160 0.58 9.97 -13.16
CA LEU A 160 0.97 10.79 -14.32
C LEU A 160 2.42 10.52 -14.75
N ALA A 161 3.34 10.37 -13.79
CA ALA A 161 4.73 10.02 -14.09
C ALA A 161 4.83 8.65 -14.79
N THR A 162 4.10 7.64 -14.32
CA THR A 162 4.06 6.33 -14.97
C THR A 162 3.47 6.39 -16.38
N LEU A 163 2.38 7.14 -16.58
CA LEU A 163 1.80 7.34 -17.93
C LEU A 163 2.83 7.98 -18.88
N LYS A 164 3.57 8.98 -18.41
CA LYS A 164 4.64 9.62 -19.19
C LYS A 164 5.74 8.64 -19.57
N LEU A 165 6.20 7.80 -18.64
CA LEU A 165 7.22 6.77 -18.90
C LEU A 165 6.78 5.70 -19.90
N ARG A 166 5.47 5.44 -20.02
CA ARG A 166 4.91 4.44 -20.93
C ARG A 166 4.57 5.01 -22.32
N GLY A 167 4.43 6.33 -22.44
CA GLY A 167 4.15 7.02 -23.70
C GLY A 167 5.40 7.52 -24.43
N SER A 168 6.58 7.38 -23.83
CA SER A 168 7.91 7.63 -24.41
C SER A 168 8.55 6.35 -24.90
#